data_AF-A0AA42TY84-F1
#
_entry.id   AF-A0AA42TY84-F1
#
_cell.length_a   1.000
_cell.length_b   1.000
_cell.length_c   1.000
_cell.angle_alpha   90.00
_cell.angle_beta   90.00
_cell.angle_gamma   90.00
#
_symmetry.space_group_name_H-M   'P 1'
#
loop_
_entity.id
_entity.type
_entity.pdbx_description
1 polymer ?
#
loop_
_entity_poly.entity_id
_entity_poly.type
_entity_poly.pdbx_seq_one_letter_code
_entity_poly.pdbx_strand_id
1 'polypeptide(L)' 'MADGVVFHTQVMVNPANTSEWIVFFNKDAGRSFFLVDAAEQVQAFSSLDALMVELRGLGIKRVEVQL' A
#
# COMPACT_ATOMS: atom_id res chain seq x y z
N MET A 1 16.17 0.90 -27.36
CA MET A 1 16.03 0.00 -26.20
C MET A 1 15.04 0.67 -25.27
N ALA A 2 13.77 0.27 -25.31
CA ALA A 2 12.81 0.76 -24.35
C ALA A 2 13.02 -0.07 -23.09
N ASP A 3 13.71 0.50 -22.11
CA ASP A 3 13.71 -0.02 -20.76
C ASP A 3 12.28 0.17 -20.24
N GLY A 4 11.46 -0.85 -20.46
CA GLY A 4 10.06 -0.84 -20.10
C GLY A 4 10.00 -0.85 -18.59
N VAL A 5 9.83 0.32 -17.97
CA VAL A 5 9.65 0.43 -16.52
C VAL A 5 8.44 -0.42 -16.14
N VAL A 6 8.69 -1.55 -15.48
CA VAL A 6 7.64 -2.42 -14.99
C VAL A 6 7.14 -1.84 -13.68
N PHE A 7 5.91 -1.35 -13.69
CA PHE A 7 5.22 -0.91 -12.49
C PHE A 7 4.46 -2.11 -11.92
N HIS A 8 4.78 -2.50 -10.70
CA HIS A 8 3.97 -3.49 -9.99
C HIS A 8 3.00 -2.73 -9.08
N THR A 9 1.73 -2.67 -9.51
CA THR A 9 0.64 -2.09 -8.72
C THR A 9 -0.23 -3.20 -8.18
N GLN A 10 -0.32 -3.30 -6.86
CA GLN A 10 -1.20 -4.26 -6.19
C GLN A 10 -2.23 -3.48 -5.37
N VAL A 11 -3.50 -3.82 -5.51
CA VAL A 11 -4.60 -3.21 -4.75
C VAL A 11 -5.26 -4.30 -3.91
N MET A 12 -5.42 -4.04 -2.63
CA MET A 12 -6.05 -4.95 -1.69
C MET A 12 -7.10 -4.22 -0.88
N VAL A 13 -8.21 -4.88 -0.57
CA VAL A 13 -9.18 -4.36 0.40
C VAL A 13 -8.58 -4.53 1.79
N ASN A 14 -8.71 -3.51 2.63
CA ASN A 14 -8.27 -3.59 4.02
C ASN A 14 -9.10 -4.68 4.74
N PRO A 15 -8.47 -5.74 5.27
CA PRO A 15 -9.19 -6.83 5.91
C PRO A 15 -9.75 -6.46 7.29
N ALA A 16 -9.24 -5.40 7.93
CA ALA A 16 -9.83 -4.86 9.15
C ALA A 16 -11.06 -3.99 8.86
N ASN A 17 -11.11 -3.36 7.69
CA ASN A 17 -12.21 -2.51 7.27
C ASN A 17 -12.42 -2.58 5.76
N THR A 18 -13.48 -3.25 5.33
CA THR A 18 -13.77 -3.46 3.90
C THR A 18 -14.10 -2.18 3.13
N SER A 19 -14.28 -1.05 3.82
CA SER A 19 -14.48 0.26 3.22
C SER A 19 -13.18 1.00 2.93
N GLU A 20 -12.02 0.44 3.32
CA GLU A 20 -10.70 1.02 3.03
C GLU A 20 -9.94 0.14 2.03
N TRP A 21 -9.04 0.76 1.27
CA TRP A 21 -8.21 0.09 0.26
C TRP A 21 -6.73 0.39 0.50
N ILE A 22 -5.91 -0.63 0.34
CA ILE A 22 -4.46 -0.53 0.45
C ILE A 22 -3.88 -0.74 -0.94
N VAL A 23 -3.19 0.27 -1.45
CA VAL A 23 -2.58 0.28 -2.79
C VAL A 23 -1.06 0.29 -2.65
N PHE A 24 -0.42 -0.74 -3.16
CA PHE A 24 1.01 -0.90 -3.20
C PHE A 24 1.51 -0.53 -4.59
N PHE A 25 2.50 0.35 -4.65
CA PHE A 25 3.14 0.75 -5.90
C PHE A 25 4.64 0.52 -5.80
N ASN A 26 5.14 -0.43 -6.58
CA ASN A 26 6.57 -0.69 -6.67
C ASN A 26 7.07 -0.26 -8.05
N LYS A 27 8.05 0.64 -8.06
CA LYS A 27 8.75 1.09 -9.25
C LYS A 27 10.24 0.92 -9.04
N ASP A 28 10.82 -0.14 -9.57
CA ASP A 28 12.25 -0.42 -9.84
C ASP A 28 13.27 -0.17 -8.69
N ALA A 29 13.35 1.05 -8.16
CA ALA A 29 14.23 1.49 -7.05
C ALA A 29 13.49 2.20 -5.89
N GLY A 30 12.17 2.40 -5.99
CA GLY A 30 11.35 3.12 -5.01
C GLY A 30 10.02 2.42 -4.75
N ARG A 31 9.74 2.15 -3.47
CA ARG A 31 8.47 1.59 -3.02
C ARG A 31 7.61 2.70 -2.44
N SER A 32 6.45 2.93 -3.04
CA SER A 32 5.44 3.87 -2.55
C SER A 32 4.20 3.07 -2.15
N PHE A 33 3.69 3.36 -0.97
CA PHE A 33 2.53 2.71 -0.41
C PHE A 33 1.44 3.75 -0.24
N PHE A 34 0.21 3.42 -0.57
CA PHE A 34 -0.93 4.31 -0.43
C PHE A 34 -2.02 3.59 0.35
N LEU A 35 -2.56 4.26 1.36
CA LEU A 35 -3.75 3.82 2.07
C LEU A 35 -4.88 4.76 1.71
N VAL A 36 -5.99 4.20 1.25
CA VAL A 36 -7.20 4.93 0.90
C VAL A 36 -8.26 4.59 1.92
N ASP A 37 -8.65 5.60 2.69
CA ASP A 37 -9.63 5.42 3.75
C ASP A 37 -11.08 5.44 3.20
N ALA A 38 -12.06 5.13 4.05
CA ALA A 38 -13.48 5.12 3.65
C ALA A 38 -14.00 6.49 3.21
N ALA A 39 -13.31 7.56 3.61
CA ALA A 39 -13.56 8.94 3.19
C ALA A 39 -12.80 9.34 1.91
N GLU A 40 -12.29 8.37 1.15
CA GLU A 40 -11.49 8.56 -0.07
C GLU A 40 -10.19 9.35 0.16
N GLN A 41 -9.77 9.47 1.42
CA GLN A 41 -8.52 10.13 1.80
C GLN A 41 -7.33 9.22 1.49
N VAL A 42 -6.40 9.74 0.69
CA VAL A 42 -5.20 9.00 0.29
C VAL A 42 -4.03 9.43 1.15
N GLN A 43 -3.51 8.51 1.96
CA GLN A 43 -2.26 8.67 2.67
C GLN A 43 -1.13 7.95 1.93
N ALA A 44 -0.10 8.69 1.56
CA ALA A 44 1.08 8.16 0.88
C ALA A 44 2.23 7.95 1.88
N PHE A 45 2.81 6.76 1.85
CA PHE A 45 3.96 6.38 2.65
C PHE A 45 5.11 5.98 1.75
N SER A 46 6.29 6.52 2.05
CA SER A 46 7.53 6.17 1.36
C SER A 46 8.24 4.97 2.00
N SER A 47 7.71 4.45 3.12
CA SER A 47 8.34 3.41 3.94
C SER A 47 7.31 2.40 4.44
N LEU A 48 7.68 1.12 4.34
CA LEU A 48 6.85 0.00 4.79
C LEU A 48 6.65 0.02 6.32
N ASP A 49 7.63 0.52 7.07
CA ASP A 49 7.53 0.71 8.54
C ASP A 49 6.43 1.71 8.92
N ALA A 50 6.40 2.88 8.26
CA ALA A 50 5.36 3.89 8.48
C ALA A 50 3.97 3.35 8.13
N LEU A 51 3.86 2.60 7.03
CA LEU A 51 2.62 1.91 6.68
C LEU A 51 2.24 0.87 7.75
N MET A 52 3.18 0.05 8.24
CA MET A 52 2.90 -0.95 9.28
C MET A 52 2.38 -0.33 10.58
N VAL A 53 2.85 0.87 10.95
CA VAL A 53 2.34 1.61 12.12
C VAL A 53 0.88 1.96 11.93
N GLU A 54 0.51 2.53 10.77
CA GLU A 54 -0.88 2.90 10.47
C GLU A 54 -1.78 1.66 10.35
N LEU A 55 -1.34 0.64 9.62
CA LEU A 55 -2.07 -0.62 9.49
C LEU A 55 -2.32 -1.26 10.87
N ARG A 56 -1.34 -1.22 11.78
CA ARG A 56 -1.50 -1.71 13.15
C ARG A 56 -2.50 -0.85 13.93
N GLY A 57 -2.47 0.48 13.75
CA GLY A 57 -3.46 1.40 14.32
C GLY A 57 -4.88 1.09 13.88
N LEU A 58 -5.06 0.69 12.62
CA LEU A 58 -6.33 0.25 12.02
C LEU A 58 -6.75 -1.17 12.45
N GLY A 59 -5.93 -1.89 13.23
CA GLY A 59 -6.23 -3.25 13.70
C GLY A 59 -5.84 -4.36 12.71
N ILE A 60 -5.12 -4.02 11.64
CA ILE A 60 -4.62 -4.97 10.65
C ILE A 60 -3.38 -5.64 11.21
N LYS A 61 -3.52 -6.93 11.55
CA LYS A 61 -2.46 -7.66 12.28
C LYS A 61 -1.31 -8.14 11.39
N ARG A 62 -1.57 -8.43 10.11
CA ARG A 62 -0.57 -8.86 9.12
C ARG A 62 -0.99 -8.45 7.72
N VAL A 63 -0.09 -7.78 7.01
CA VAL A 63 -0.15 -7.57 5.56
C VAL A 63 1.06 -8.25 4.98
N GLU A 64 0.82 -9.22 4.09
CA GLU A 64 1.87 -9.93 3.39
C GLU A 64 2.00 -9.31 2.01
N VAL A 65 3.04 -8.49 1.81
CA VAL A 65 3.35 -7.91 0.50
C VAL A 65 4.23 -8.91 -0.23
N GLN A 66 3.67 -9.60 -1.23
CA GLN A 66 4.47 -10.42 -2.13
C GLN A 66 5.12 -9.52 -3.18
N LEU A 67 6.45 -9.65 -3.31
CA LEU A 67 7.33 -8.92 -4.23
C LEU A 67 7.46 -9.67 -5.56
#